data_AF-A0A418WM79-F1
#
_entry.id   AF-A0A418WM79-F1
#
_cell.length_a   1.000
_cell.length_b   1.000
_cell.length_c   1.000
_cell.angle_alpha   90.00
_cell.angle_beta   90.00
_cell.angle_gamma   90.00
#
_symmetry.space_group_name_H-M   'P 1'
#
loop_
_entity.id
_entity.type
_entity.pdbx_description
1 polymer ?
#
loop_
_entity_poly.entity_id
_entity_poly.type
_entity_poly.pdbx_seq_one_letter_code
_entity_poly.pdbx_strand_id
1 'polypeptide(L)'
;MTSPRPQRPEKVVETPLPDLPSVANLPAEEASTTYSHYRTGLSHHRTELSEHRTDLSEYRTDLSTYRTDLSGDRTELSMRRTGMSIQRTRMSADRTLMSVIRTALSLIGFGFTINQAFAKLVEAGTFRSAEAPRNFGIALIIVGILVMVGGIWRHIQFATELRNSRAELTEEGLIHGQSRYPVSVTLIASIALALIGMAAILSIAFGAMS
;
A
#
# COMPACT_ATOMS: atom_id res chain seq x y z
N MET A 1 -1.52 20.74 -1.15
CA MET A 1 -1.27 21.86 -0.20
C MET A 1 -2.54 22.01 0.60
N THR A 2 -2.55 21.57 1.85
CA THR A 2 -3.72 21.73 2.73
C THR A 2 -3.92 23.22 2.99
N SER A 3 -5.13 23.72 2.73
CA SER A 3 -5.56 25.06 3.13
C SER A 3 -5.28 25.26 4.63
N PRO A 4 -4.87 26.45 5.10
CA PRO A 4 -4.64 26.70 6.52
C PRO A 4 -5.93 26.47 7.31
N ARG A 5 -5.80 26.01 8.56
CA ARG A 5 -6.97 25.77 9.42
C ARG A 5 -7.71 27.10 9.65
N PRO A 6 -9.02 27.18 9.37
CA PRO A 6 -9.77 28.42 9.58
C PRO A 6 -9.79 28.79 11.06
N GLN A 7 -9.66 30.08 11.33
CA GLN A 7 -9.67 30.63 12.69
C GLN A 7 -11.10 30.99 13.08
N ARG A 8 -11.52 30.56 14.27
CA ARG A 8 -12.85 30.88 14.77
C ARG A 8 -12.89 32.37 15.15
N PRO A 9 -13.93 33.13 14.74
CA PRO A 9 -14.10 34.50 15.20
C PRO A 9 -14.24 34.54 16.73
N GLU A 10 -13.80 35.64 17.33
CA GLU A 10 -13.89 35.83 18.78
C GLU A 10 -15.35 35.78 19.23
N LYS A 11 -15.58 35.21 20.41
CA LYS A 11 -16.94 35.13 20.96
C LYS A 11 -17.36 36.54 21.37
N VAL A 12 -18.40 37.08 20.73
CA VAL A 12 -18.99 38.35 21.17
C VAL A 12 -19.53 38.18 22.58
N VAL A 13 -19.12 39.07 23.47
CA VAL A 13 -19.68 39.19 24.81
C VAL A 13 -21.01 39.93 24.65
N GLU A 14 -22.12 39.26 24.98
CA GLU A 14 -23.43 39.89 24.93
C GLU A 14 -23.44 41.07 25.91
N THR A 15 -23.57 42.28 25.37
CA THR A 15 -23.85 43.46 26.18
C THR A 15 -25.33 43.46 26.53
N PRO A 16 -25.71 43.80 27.79
CA PRO A 16 -27.10 43.89 28.16
C PRO A 16 -27.82 44.92 27.28
N LEU A 17 -29.06 44.61 26.88
CA LEU A 17 -29.89 45.56 26.15
C LEU A 17 -30.01 46.87 26.96
N PRO A 18 -29.93 48.03 26.30
CA PRO A 18 -30.14 49.30 26.98
C PRO A 18 -31.56 49.39 27.55
N ASP A 19 -31.66 49.88 28.78
CA ASP A 19 -32.93 50.06 29.47
C ASP A 19 -33.87 51.00 28.69
N LEU A 20 -35.17 50.76 28.83
CA LEU A 20 -36.19 51.59 28.17
C LEU A 20 -36.10 53.03 28.71
N PRO A 21 -36.06 54.05 27.84
CA PRO A 21 -36.01 55.44 28.27
C PRO A 21 -37.31 55.84 28.96
N SER A 22 -37.22 56.42 30.16
CA SER A 22 -38.36 56.99 30.88
C SER A 22 -38.64 58.41 30.37
N VAL A 23 -39.69 58.56 29.56
CA VAL A 23 -40.05 59.83 28.90
C VAL A 23 -41.33 60.48 29.45
N ALA A 24 -41.96 59.89 30.47
CA ALA A 24 -43.32 60.24 30.91
C ALA A 24 -43.48 61.70 31.38
N ASN A 25 -42.39 62.34 31.80
CA ASN A 25 -42.38 63.71 32.35
C ASN A 25 -41.57 64.71 31.50
N LEU A 26 -41.18 64.34 30.27
CA LEU A 26 -40.36 65.19 29.39
C LEU A 26 -41.23 65.99 28.40
N PRO A 27 -40.80 67.20 27.99
CA PRO A 27 -41.35 67.91 26.85
C PRO A 27 -41.36 67.03 25.59
N ALA A 28 -42.37 67.19 24.72
CA ALA A 28 -42.54 66.33 23.54
C ALA A 28 -41.32 66.27 22.60
N GLU A 29 -40.58 67.38 22.48
CA GLU A 29 -39.37 67.47 21.64
C GLU A 29 -38.18 66.68 22.23
N GLU A 30 -38.01 66.71 23.55
CA GLU A 30 -37.00 65.94 24.29
C GLU A 30 -37.33 64.45 24.35
N ALA A 31 -38.62 64.10 24.45
CA ALA A 31 -39.07 62.72 24.35
C ALA A 31 -38.76 62.12 22.96
N SER A 32 -39.00 62.88 21.88
CA SER A 32 -38.74 62.44 20.51
C SER A 32 -37.25 62.20 20.24
N THR A 33 -36.40 63.13 20.69
CA THR A 33 -34.93 63.00 20.54
C THR A 33 -34.40 61.80 21.34
N THR A 34 -34.88 61.60 22.57
CA THR A 34 -34.52 60.44 23.41
C THR A 34 -34.88 59.10 22.75
N TYR A 35 -36.09 58.98 22.19
CA TYR A 35 -36.48 57.78 21.44
C TYR A 35 -35.66 57.57 20.17
N SER A 36 -35.29 58.66 19.46
CA SER A 36 -34.45 58.58 18.27
C SER A 36 -33.06 58.01 18.58
N HIS A 37 -32.43 58.47 19.67
CA HIS A 37 -31.17 57.92 20.16
C HIS A 37 -31.30 56.45 20.57
N TYR A 38 -32.36 56.09 21.30
CA TYR A 38 -32.62 54.70 21.71
C TYR A 38 -32.77 53.75 20.51
N ARG A 39 -33.56 54.15 19.49
CA ARG A 39 -33.73 53.40 18.24
C ARG A 39 -32.41 53.24 17.49
N THR A 40 -31.57 54.27 17.51
CA THR A 40 -30.25 54.24 16.87
C THR A 40 -29.34 53.25 17.58
N GLY A 41 -29.30 53.24 18.92
CA GLY A 41 -28.57 52.26 19.72
C GLY A 41 -29.00 50.82 19.44
N LEU A 42 -30.31 50.55 19.41
CA LEU A 42 -30.84 49.23 19.03
C LEU A 42 -30.47 48.83 17.59
N SER A 43 -30.45 49.79 16.67
CA SER A 43 -30.05 49.54 15.28
C SER A 43 -28.58 49.12 15.18
N HIS A 44 -27.69 49.78 15.92
CA HIS A 44 -26.27 49.39 16.01
C HIS A 44 -26.11 47.97 16.59
N HIS A 45 -26.77 47.67 17.71
CA HIS A 45 -26.72 46.34 18.32
C HIS A 45 -27.22 45.24 17.37
N ARG A 46 -28.26 45.52 16.56
CA ARG A 46 -28.72 44.58 15.54
C ARG A 46 -27.69 44.36 14.43
N THR A 47 -27.01 45.42 14.01
CA THR A 47 -25.96 45.34 12.98
C THR A 47 -24.77 44.52 13.48
N GLU A 48 -24.26 44.79 14.68
CA GLU A 48 -23.15 44.03 15.29
C GLU A 48 -23.49 42.54 15.42
N LEU A 49 -24.70 42.20 15.87
CA LEU A 49 -25.13 40.79 15.97
C LEU A 49 -25.29 40.14 14.59
N SER A 50 -25.70 40.92 13.58
CA SER A 50 -25.81 40.45 12.18
C SER A 50 -24.44 40.22 11.54
N GLU A 51 -23.47 41.09 11.80
CA GLU A 51 -22.07 40.93 11.41
C GLU A 51 -21.49 39.66 12.05
N HIS A 52 -21.65 39.50 13.38
CA HIS A 52 -21.18 38.31 14.07
C HIS A 52 -21.81 37.01 13.53
N ARG A 53 -23.10 37.04 13.17
CA ARG A 53 -23.76 35.90 12.53
C ARG A 53 -23.17 35.59 11.15
N THR A 54 -22.76 36.62 10.42
CA THR A 54 -22.13 36.49 9.11
C THR A 54 -20.74 35.88 9.26
N ASP A 55 -19.91 36.39 10.16
CA ASP A 55 -18.58 35.85 10.47
C ASP A 55 -18.64 34.36 10.88
N LEU A 56 -19.60 33.99 11.73
CA LEU A 56 -19.80 32.59 12.11
C LEU A 56 -20.26 31.71 10.95
N SER A 57 -20.99 32.27 9.98
CA SER A 57 -21.45 31.55 8.80
C SER A 57 -20.31 31.31 7.80
N GLU A 58 -19.46 32.33 7.60
CA GLU A 58 -18.23 32.19 6.81
C GLU A 58 -17.29 31.17 7.44
N TYR A 59 -17.02 31.29 8.75
CA TYR A 59 -16.20 30.32 9.48
C TYR A 59 -16.69 28.87 9.35
N ARG A 60 -18.02 28.65 9.41
CA ARG A 60 -18.60 27.31 9.22
C ARG A 60 -18.38 26.79 7.80
N THR A 61 -18.49 27.66 6.81
CA THR A 61 -18.26 27.32 5.41
C THR A 61 -16.80 26.95 5.18
N ASP A 62 -15.86 27.78 5.65
CA ASP A 62 -14.42 27.51 5.56
C ASP A 62 -14.03 26.22 6.28
N LEU A 63 -14.61 25.98 7.47
CA LEU A 63 -14.39 24.75 8.22
C LEU A 63 -14.92 23.52 7.48
N SER A 64 -16.03 23.64 6.75
CA SER A 64 -16.59 22.58 5.91
C SER A 64 -15.66 22.24 4.74
N THR A 65 -15.16 23.27 4.04
CA THR A 65 -14.20 23.10 2.94
C THR A 65 -12.90 22.48 3.45
N TYR A 66 -12.33 23.00 4.54
CA TYR A 66 -11.12 22.45 5.16
C TYR A 66 -11.25 20.96 5.55
N ARG A 67 -12.42 20.54 6.07
CA ARG A 67 -12.70 19.13 6.38
C ARG A 67 -12.79 18.26 5.12
N THR A 68 -13.34 18.81 4.04
CA THR A 68 -13.45 18.12 2.74
C THR A 68 -12.06 17.90 2.15
N ASP A 69 -11.21 18.95 2.13
CA ASP A 69 -9.81 18.86 1.69
C ASP A 69 -9.04 17.80 2.47
N LEU A 70 -9.14 17.83 3.81
CA LEU A 70 -8.48 16.85 4.67
C LEU A 70 -8.97 15.41 4.43
N SER A 71 -10.25 15.25 4.10
CA SER A 71 -10.83 13.94 3.76
C SER A 71 -10.30 13.42 2.42
N GLY A 72 -10.14 14.31 1.44
CA GLY A 72 -9.47 14.02 0.17
C GLY A 72 -8.02 13.56 0.37
N ASP A 73 -7.24 14.33 1.14
CA ASP A 73 -5.84 14.00 1.44
C ASP A 73 -5.68 12.66 2.18
N ARG A 74 -6.59 12.34 3.11
CA ARG A 74 -6.60 11.04 3.79
C ARG A 74 -6.87 9.90 2.83
N THR A 75 -7.79 10.10 1.89
CA THR A 75 -8.10 9.11 0.85
C THR A 75 -6.88 8.89 -0.04
N GLU A 76 -6.24 9.96 -0.51
CA GLU A 76 -5.01 9.92 -1.30
C GLU A 76 -3.88 9.16 -0.59
N LEU A 77 -3.63 9.48 0.69
CA LEU A 77 -2.63 8.79 1.49
C LEU A 77 -2.96 7.30 1.68
N SER A 78 -4.24 6.97 1.85
CA SER A 78 -4.71 5.58 1.95
C SER A 78 -4.42 4.82 0.65
N MET A 79 -4.77 5.39 -0.51
CA MET A 79 -4.49 4.79 -1.83
C MET A 79 -3.00 4.53 -2.03
N ARG A 80 -2.13 5.51 -1.68
CA ARG A 80 -0.67 5.35 -1.75
C ARG A 80 -0.17 4.24 -0.84
N ARG A 81 -0.70 4.14 0.38
CA ARG A 81 -0.33 3.10 1.34
C ARG A 81 -0.67 1.71 0.81
N THR A 82 -1.86 1.55 0.22
CA THR A 82 -2.28 0.30 -0.42
C THR A 82 -1.35 -0.06 -1.58
N GLY A 83 -1.03 0.90 -2.45
CA GLY A 83 -0.06 0.70 -3.54
C GLY A 83 1.32 0.23 -3.05
N MET A 84 1.87 0.85 -2.00
CA MET A 84 3.13 0.40 -1.39
C MET A 84 3.02 -0.98 -0.73
N SER A 85 1.86 -1.33 -0.18
CA SER A 85 1.60 -2.66 0.38
C SER A 85 1.71 -3.74 -0.70
N ILE A 86 1.10 -3.52 -1.86
CA ILE A 86 1.17 -4.43 -3.02
C ILE A 86 2.64 -4.64 -3.45
N GLN A 87 3.44 -3.57 -3.50
CA GLN A 87 4.87 -3.67 -3.82
C GLN A 87 5.65 -4.51 -2.81
N ARG A 88 5.36 -4.36 -1.51
CA ARG A 88 5.97 -5.18 -0.45
C ARG A 88 5.57 -6.65 -0.58
N THR A 89 4.29 -6.93 -0.82
CA THR A 89 3.75 -8.28 -1.03
C THR A 89 4.44 -8.97 -2.20
N ARG A 90 4.65 -8.25 -3.31
CA ARG A 90 5.45 -8.73 -4.44
C ARG A 90 6.90 -9.05 -4.04
N MET A 91 7.59 -8.13 -3.37
CA MET A 91 8.99 -8.33 -2.95
C MET A 91 9.13 -9.54 -2.02
N SER A 92 8.15 -9.80 -1.17
CA SER A 92 8.09 -11.01 -0.35
C SER A 92 8.02 -12.28 -1.21
N ALA A 93 7.20 -12.29 -2.26
CA ALA A 93 7.13 -13.43 -3.18
C ALA A 93 8.42 -13.66 -3.95
N ASP A 94 9.16 -12.58 -4.30
CA ASP A 94 10.51 -12.68 -4.89
C ASP A 94 11.50 -13.32 -3.92
N ARG A 95 11.46 -12.95 -2.63
CA ARG A 95 12.31 -13.58 -1.59
C ARG A 95 11.96 -15.06 -1.39
N THR A 96 10.68 -15.41 -1.41
CA THR A 96 10.27 -16.82 -1.35
C THR A 96 10.81 -17.60 -2.54
N LEU A 97 10.73 -17.06 -3.76
CA LEU A 97 11.31 -17.70 -4.94
C LEU A 97 12.83 -17.87 -4.80
N MET A 98 13.53 -16.86 -4.29
CA MET A 98 14.97 -16.95 -4.04
C MET A 98 15.33 -18.04 -3.01
N SER A 99 14.51 -18.21 -1.97
CA SER A 99 14.66 -19.31 -1.01
C SER A 99 14.48 -20.67 -1.69
N VAL A 100 13.45 -20.80 -2.54
CA VAL A 100 13.20 -22.05 -3.29
C VAL A 100 14.36 -22.38 -4.22
N ILE A 101 14.90 -21.38 -4.93
CA ILE A 101 16.09 -21.54 -5.78
C ILE A 101 17.25 -22.13 -4.97
N ARG A 102 17.52 -21.59 -3.79
CA ARG A 102 18.62 -22.07 -2.93
C ARG A 102 18.41 -23.52 -2.53
N THR A 103 17.22 -23.88 -2.05
CA THR A 103 16.89 -25.25 -1.65
C THR A 103 17.03 -26.23 -2.83
N ALA A 104 16.50 -25.86 -4.00
CA ALA A 104 16.60 -26.66 -5.20
C ALA A 104 18.06 -26.85 -5.65
N LEU A 105 18.86 -25.78 -5.69
CA LEU A 105 20.28 -25.86 -6.04
C LEU A 105 21.08 -26.71 -5.05
N SER A 106 20.79 -26.63 -3.74
CA SER A 106 21.44 -27.49 -2.75
C SER A 106 21.09 -28.97 -2.96
N LEU A 107 19.83 -29.30 -3.24
CA LEU A 107 19.42 -30.68 -3.54
C LEU A 107 20.08 -31.21 -4.82
N ILE A 108 20.09 -30.40 -5.88
CA ILE A 108 20.72 -30.74 -7.16
C ILE A 108 22.22 -30.93 -6.98
N GLY A 109 22.92 -29.96 -6.38
CA GLY A 109 24.36 -29.99 -6.17
C GLY A 109 24.80 -31.12 -5.24
N PHE A 110 24.03 -31.40 -4.18
CA PHE A 110 24.27 -32.55 -3.31
C PHE A 110 24.04 -33.87 -4.05
N GLY A 111 22.98 -33.97 -4.86
CA GLY A 111 22.71 -35.11 -5.72
C GLY A 111 23.83 -35.40 -6.72
N PHE A 112 24.44 -34.37 -7.31
CA PHE A 112 25.63 -34.52 -8.15
C PHE A 112 26.86 -34.96 -7.36
N THR A 113 27.13 -34.33 -6.22
CA THR A 113 28.30 -34.63 -5.38
C THR A 113 28.27 -36.08 -4.90
N ILE A 114 27.12 -36.55 -4.40
CA ILE A 114 26.99 -37.93 -3.90
C ILE A 114 27.13 -38.93 -5.05
N ASN A 115 26.51 -38.67 -6.20
CA ASN A 115 26.62 -39.54 -7.37
C ASN A 115 28.08 -39.69 -7.84
N GLN A 116 28.83 -38.58 -7.91
CA GLN A 116 30.25 -38.60 -8.30
C GLN A 116 31.16 -39.26 -7.24
N ALA A 117 30.93 -38.99 -5.94
CA ALA A 117 31.72 -39.56 -4.86
C ALA A 117 31.63 -41.09 -4.85
N PHE A 118 30.41 -41.63 -4.99
CA PHE A 118 30.21 -43.08 -5.05
C PHE A 118 30.75 -43.70 -6.34
N ALA A 119 30.62 -43.02 -7.49
CA ALA A 119 31.22 -43.50 -8.75
C ALA A 119 32.75 -43.70 -8.61
N LYS A 120 33.45 -42.72 -8.01
CA LYS A 120 34.90 -42.82 -7.77
C LYS A 120 35.29 -43.91 -6.77
N LEU A 121 34.46 -44.18 -5.76
CA LEU A 121 34.72 -45.26 -4.79
C LEU A 121 34.61 -46.65 -5.44
N VAL A 122 33.64 -46.84 -6.33
CA VAL A 122 33.51 -48.09 -7.10
C VAL A 122 34.71 -48.26 -8.05
N GLU A 123 35.13 -47.19 -8.71
CA GLU A 123 36.34 -47.18 -9.56
C GLU A 123 37.62 -47.52 -8.76
N ALA A 124 37.72 -47.05 -7.51
CA ALA A 124 38.81 -47.38 -6.60
C ALA A 124 38.76 -48.83 -6.04
N GLY A 125 37.82 -49.67 -6.50
CA GLY A 125 37.75 -51.09 -6.16
C GLY A 125 37.26 -51.40 -4.73
N THR A 126 36.75 -50.42 -3.99
CA THR A 126 36.30 -50.61 -2.60
C THR A 126 34.88 -51.17 -2.48
N PHE A 127 34.04 -51.07 -3.53
CA PHE A 127 32.67 -51.58 -3.55
C PHE A 127 32.31 -52.25 -4.90
N ARG A 128 31.48 -53.29 -4.86
CA ARG A 128 31.08 -54.11 -6.04
C ARG A 128 29.85 -53.59 -6.82
N SER A 129 29.12 -52.59 -6.32
CA SER A 129 28.01 -51.97 -7.09
C SER A 129 27.76 -50.52 -6.68
N ALA A 130 27.49 -49.66 -7.66
CA ALA A 130 27.16 -48.24 -7.47
C ALA A 130 25.65 -47.94 -7.60
N GLU A 131 24.79 -48.95 -7.75
CA GLU A 131 23.40 -48.73 -8.19
C GLU A 131 22.55 -47.99 -7.16
N ALA A 132 22.55 -48.42 -5.89
CA ALA A 132 21.73 -47.79 -4.85
C ALA A 132 22.12 -46.31 -4.58
N PRO A 133 23.41 -45.95 -4.45
CA PRO A 133 23.79 -44.55 -4.27
C PRO A 133 23.56 -43.67 -5.51
N ARG A 134 23.74 -44.22 -6.72
CA ARG A 134 23.45 -43.51 -7.98
C ARG A 134 21.96 -43.15 -8.07
N ASN A 135 21.09 -44.11 -7.78
CA ASN A 135 19.64 -43.88 -7.79
C ASN A 135 19.24 -42.82 -6.76
N PHE A 136 19.89 -42.81 -5.60
CA PHE A 136 19.68 -41.79 -4.57
C PHE A 136 20.12 -40.38 -5.03
N GLY A 137 21.29 -40.26 -5.65
CA GLY A 137 21.75 -38.99 -6.23
C GLY A 137 20.82 -38.46 -7.32
N ILE A 138 20.39 -39.33 -8.25
CA ILE A 138 19.43 -38.98 -9.30
C ILE A 138 18.09 -38.53 -8.69
N ALA A 139 17.59 -39.24 -7.67
CA ALA A 139 16.36 -38.87 -6.99
C ALA A 139 16.42 -37.46 -6.38
N LEU A 140 17.54 -37.09 -5.74
CA LEU A 140 17.73 -35.74 -5.19
C LEU A 140 17.73 -34.65 -6.27
N ILE A 141 18.35 -34.92 -7.43
CA ILE A 141 18.35 -33.98 -8.56
C ILE A 141 16.91 -33.80 -9.08
N ILE A 142 16.17 -34.90 -9.27
CA ILE A 142 14.76 -34.85 -9.71
C ILE A 142 13.92 -34.06 -8.71
N VAL A 143 14.04 -34.34 -7.41
CA VAL A 143 13.31 -33.61 -6.36
C VAL A 143 13.67 -32.13 -6.39
N GLY A 144 14.95 -31.77 -6.53
CA GLY A 144 15.38 -30.37 -6.65
C GLY A 144 14.77 -29.65 -7.85
N ILE A 145 14.69 -30.32 -9.01
CA ILE A 145 14.04 -29.77 -10.21
C ILE A 145 12.53 -29.62 -10.00
N LEU A 146 11.85 -30.62 -9.42
CA LEU A 146 10.42 -30.53 -9.11
C LEU A 146 10.11 -29.37 -8.16
N VAL A 147 10.91 -29.19 -7.11
CA VAL A 147 10.83 -28.05 -6.19
C VAL A 147 11.03 -26.73 -6.94
N MET A 148 12.01 -26.66 -7.86
CA MET A 148 12.25 -25.47 -8.68
C MET A 148 11.06 -25.15 -9.59
N VAL A 149 10.57 -26.13 -10.36
CA VAL A 149 9.43 -25.98 -11.28
C VAL A 149 8.16 -25.58 -10.52
N GLY A 150 7.87 -26.24 -9.40
CA GLY A 150 6.76 -25.87 -8.52
C GLY A 150 6.90 -24.45 -7.96
N GLY A 151 8.12 -24.04 -7.60
CA GLY A 151 8.43 -22.68 -7.18
C GLY A 151 8.14 -21.62 -8.24
N ILE A 152 8.56 -21.89 -9.49
CA ILE A 152 8.29 -21.05 -10.66
C ILE A 152 6.79 -20.95 -10.92
N TRP A 153 6.09 -22.09 -10.95
CA TRP A 153 4.65 -22.13 -11.18
C TRP A 153 3.88 -21.32 -10.13
N ARG A 154 4.13 -21.56 -8.84
CA ARG A 154 3.52 -20.80 -7.74
C ARG A 154 3.80 -19.31 -7.86
N HIS A 155 5.03 -18.92 -8.23
CA HIS A 155 5.39 -17.51 -8.39
C HIS A 155 4.62 -16.85 -9.56
N ILE A 156 4.45 -17.56 -10.68
CA ILE A 156 3.66 -17.08 -11.83
C ILE A 156 2.17 -16.98 -11.45
N GLN A 157 1.62 -17.98 -10.77
CA GLN A 157 0.24 -17.97 -10.30
C GLN A 157 0.00 -16.75 -9.38
N PHE A 158 0.85 -16.57 -8.37
CA PHE A 158 0.78 -15.44 -7.45
C PHE A 158 0.94 -14.09 -8.17
N ALA A 159 1.86 -13.98 -9.12
CA ALA A 159 2.04 -12.75 -9.89
C ALA A 159 0.81 -12.43 -10.74
N THR A 160 0.10 -13.45 -11.24
CA THR A 160 -1.14 -13.29 -12.01
C THR A 160 -2.29 -12.87 -11.11
N GLU A 161 -2.46 -13.54 -9.96
CA GLU A 161 -3.46 -13.19 -8.96
C GLU A 161 -3.28 -11.75 -8.47
N LEU A 162 -2.05 -11.37 -8.11
CA LEU A 162 -1.75 -10.02 -7.64
C LEU A 162 -1.96 -8.94 -8.73
N ARG A 163 -1.81 -9.31 -10.01
CA ARG A 163 -2.12 -8.40 -11.14
C ARG A 163 -3.63 -8.24 -11.31
N ASN A 164 -4.40 -9.31 -11.18
CA ASN A 164 -5.86 -9.27 -11.27
C ASN A 164 -6.45 -8.46 -10.12
N SER A 165 -6.05 -8.73 -8.87
CA SER A 165 -6.50 -7.94 -7.72
C SER A 165 -6.09 -6.47 -7.83
N ARG A 166 -4.89 -6.17 -8.37
CA ARG A 166 -4.50 -4.78 -8.64
C ARG A 166 -5.37 -4.14 -9.71
N ALA A 167 -5.75 -4.88 -10.76
CA ALA A 167 -6.60 -4.36 -11.83
C ALA A 167 -7.99 -3.98 -11.29
N GLU A 168 -8.60 -4.86 -10.50
CA GLU A 168 -9.87 -4.61 -9.79
C GLU A 168 -9.79 -3.37 -8.90
N LEU A 169 -8.78 -3.28 -8.03
CA LEU A 169 -8.56 -2.11 -7.18
C LEU A 169 -8.31 -0.81 -7.97
N THR A 170 -7.76 -0.90 -9.18
CA THR A 170 -7.53 0.26 -10.05
C THR A 170 -8.82 0.67 -10.75
N GLU A 171 -9.63 -0.29 -11.18
CA GLU A 171 -10.95 -0.07 -11.77
C GLU A 171 -11.92 0.60 -10.79
N GLU A 172 -11.90 0.16 -9.53
CA GLU A 172 -12.66 0.76 -8.44
C GLU A 172 -12.12 2.14 -7.98
N GLY A 173 -11.00 2.59 -8.55
CA GLY A 173 -10.37 3.86 -8.18
C GLY A 173 -9.76 3.87 -6.78
N LEU A 174 -9.53 2.70 -6.17
CA LEU A 174 -8.94 2.56 -4.82
C LEU A 174 -7.42 2.68 -4.81
N ILE A 175 -6.77 2.58 -5.97
CA ILE A 175 -5.32 2.78 -6.12
C ILE A 175 -4.96 3.46 -7.44
N HIS A 176 -3.81 4.11 -7.48
CA HIS A 176 -3.28 4.73 -8.69
C HIS A 176 -2.71 3.67 -9.66
N GLY A 177 -3.23 3.65 -10.90
CA GLY A 177 -2.82 2.72 -11.95
C GLY A 177 -1.41 2.92 -12.52
N GLN A 178 -0.72 4.01 -12.19
CA GLN A 178 0.41 4.54 -12.98
C GLN A 178 1.74 3.75 -12.91
N SER A 179 1.97 2.87 -11.94
CA SER A 179 3.27 2.17 -11.84
C SER A 179 3.36 0.98 -12.83
N ARG A 180 4.31 1.05 -13.78
CA ARG A 180 4.69 -0.07 -14.65
C ARG A 180 5.06 -1.28 -13.79
N TYR A 181 4.60 -2.47 -14.15
CA TYR A 181 4.85 -3.71 -13.39
C TYR A 181 6.13 -4.37 -13.94
N PRO A 182 7.34 -4.11 -13.41
CA PRO A 182 8.56 -4.69 -13.99
C PRO A 182 8.57 -6.21 -13.85
N VAL A 183 9.18 -6.91 -14.79
CA VAL A 183 9.37 -8.37 -14.71
C VAL A 183 10.37 -8.67 -13.59
N SER A 184 10.13 -9.72 -12.80
CA SER A 184 11.05 -10.09 -11.72
C SER A 184 12.33 -10.74 -12.28
N VAL A 185 13.49 -10.19 -11.93
CA VAL A 185 14.79 -10.76 -12.30
C VAL A 185 14.97 -12.16 -11.70
N THR A 186 14.39 -12.42 -10.52
CA THR A 186 14.46 -13.73 -9.87
C THR A 186 13.72 -14.81 -10.66
N LEU A 187 12.61 -14.46 -11.33
CA LEU A 187 11.88 -15.36 -12.22
C LEU A 187 12.69 -15.72 -13.47
N ILE A 188 13.38 -14.74 -14.07
CA ILE A 188 14.25 -14.99 -15.22
C ILE A 188 15.40 -15.93 -14.80
N ALA A 189 16.03 -15.63 -13.67
CA ALA A 189 17.11 -16.45 -13.13
C ALA A 189 16.66 -17.88 -12.79
N SER A 190 15.48 -18.07 -12.19
CA SER A 190 14.96 -19.40 -11.87
C SER A 190 14.65 -20.22 -13.12
N ILE A 191 14.07 -19.61 -14.16
CA ILE A 191 13.83 -20.27 -15.45
C ILE A 191 15.15 -20.71 -16.08
N ALA A 192 16.15 -19.82 -16.13
CA ALA A 192 17.46 -20.15 -16.68
C ALA A 192 18.12 -21.31 -15.91
N LEU A 193 18.08 -21.29 -14.57
CA LEU A 193 18.62 -22.37 -13.73
C LEU A 193 17.85 -23.69 -13.90
N ALA A 194 16.53 -23.63 -14.05
CA ALA A 194 15.72 -24.81 -14.31
C ALA A 194 16.07 -25.47 -15.65
N LEU A 195 16.29 -24.66 -16.71
CA LEU A 195 16.74 -25.15 -18.01
C LEU A 195 18.12 -25.81 -17.93
N ILE A 196 19.07 -25.20 -17.20
CA ILE A 196 20.40 -25.77 -16.97
C ILE A 196 20.30 -27.10 -16.23
N GLY A 197 19.49 -27.17 -15.16
CA GLY A 197 19.28 -28.40 -14.39
C GLY A 197 18.65 -29.52 -15.23
N MET A 198 17.68 -29.18 -16.08
CA MET A 198 17.05 -30.12 -17.00
C MET A 198 18.05 -30.65 -18.05
N ALA A 199 18.83 -29.77 -18.66
CA ALA A 199 19.86 -30.14 -19.62
C ALA A 199 20.92 -31.07 -18.99
N ALA A 200 21.28 -30.83 -17.74
CA ALA A 200 22.23 -31.69 -17.02
C ALA A 200 21.68 -33.10 -16.78
N ILE A 201 20.39 -33.26 -16.45
CA ILE A 201 19.76 -34.59 -16.36
C ILE A 201 19.75 -35.28 -17.72
N LEU A 202 19.34 -34.58 -18.78
CA LEU A 202 19.30 -35.15 -20.12
C LEU A 202 20.68 -35.64 -20.54
N SER A 203 21.73 -34.87 -20.27
CA SER A 203 23.12 -35.28 -20.51
C SER A 203 23.49 -36.57 -19.77
N ILE A 204 23.14 -36.71 -18.48
CA ILE A 204 23.38 -37.95 -17.73
C ILE A 204 22.58 -39.12 -18.31
N ALA A 205 21.33 -38.89 -18.70
CA ALA A 205 20.46 -39.92 -19.24
C ALA A 205 20.95 -40.43 -20.60
N PHE A 206 21.36 -39.53 -21.50
CA PHE A 206 21.89 -39.88 -22.81
C PHE A 206 23.32 -40.42 -22.74
N GLY A 207 24.19 -39.85 -21.90
CA GLY A 207 25.55 -40.36 -21.68
C GLY A 207 25.59 -41.70 -20.96
N ALA A 208 24.52 -42.12 -20.28
CA ALA A 208 24.37 -43.47 -19.75
C ALA A 208 23.88 -44.49 -20.81
N MET A 209 23.47 -44.03 -22.00
CA MET A 209 22.94 -44.86 -23.08
C MET A 209 23.92 -45.00 -24.27
N SER A 210 25.03 -44.26 -24.28
CA SER A 210 26.15 -44.36 -25.21
C SER A 210 27.34 -45.10 -24.59
#